data_AF-E1Z5T3-F1
#
_entry.id   AF-E1Z5T3-F1
#
_cell.length_a   1.000
_cell.length_b   1.000
_cell.length_c   1.000
_cell.angle_alpha   90.00
_cell.angle_beta   90.00
_cell.angle_gamma   90.00
#
_symmetry.space_group_name_H-M   'P 1'
#
loop_
_entity.id
_entity.type
_entity.pdbx_description
1 polymer ?
#
loop_
_entity_poly.entity_id
_entity_poly.type
_entity_poly.pdbx_seq_one_letter_code
_entity_poly.pdbx_strand_id
1 'polypeptide(L)'
;MPAAALPPGFRFNKVVAIIAFDRFEYFRQVIDALRQAWGAHEYVVTIWIDGPPQNASSFDQEGWQSIVTYSHQLAWLARNASLGFRDVVVNAAEANLGLKRNIRRAVAGAMELSDFAVILEDDIVVERDALRWFEWHVTSGLIFDRPDIALATCWSTSFPFHHGAVEAHDLLMVQQLGLLDKYWVDRWFQPWGWALWRRTWDALGAEWKPRDKRPWDVRLGQVMQANSWFETMPLVARCNYIGSVGSHKMGITKRHVHRPSRGTQRALQVVCGSGGKGSGPGLTADQQRRAVGILSAARNLDFRRLGNQLGGTLVVDDASHKQDVQQAIKEGNLSFGFSAGGCLFPYYIGSAGALIDAGILTERVKIGGASAGSLLAACIKSGMPLDNIVEQNLRLLADLRQGGTRGRLGAVLHSFLREHLPEDAHLKCKDKAYVAVTKVTPIARPLLVSDFSSRADLIQALMTSCHIPFWLDGNAFTEFRGERHCDGGLTNFIPLPPGTVGVRICCFPSRQLSPVYRIGISPDSFEPWEYSLRQ
;
A
#
# COMPACT_ATOMS: atom_id res chain seq x y z
N MET A 1 -10.89 20.24 -0.98
CA MET A 1 -11.94 21.28 -0.91
C MET A 1 -12.41 21.38 0.54
N PRO A 2 -12.81 22.55 1.05
CA PRO A 2 -13.45 22.63 2.36
C PRO A 2 -14.72 21.78 2.39
N ALA A 3 -15.02 21.14 3.51
CA ALA A 3 -16.22 20.32 3.67
C ALA A 3 -17.48 21.18 3.48
N ALA A 4 -18.47 20.66 2.73
CA ALA A 4 -19.76 21.31 2.58
C ALA A 4 -20.45 21.43 3.94
N ALA A 5 -21.17 22.53 4.16
CA ALA A 5 -22.01 22.67 5.34
C ALA A 5 -23.13 21.63 5.29
N LEU A 6 -23.22 20.79 6.32
CA LEU A 6 -24.26 19.77 6.39
C LEU A 6 -25.63 20.43 6.62
N PRO A 7 -26.72 19.91 6.00
CA PRO A 7 -28.06 20.40 6.27
C PRO A 7 -28.40 20.34 7.77
N PRO A 8 -29.18 21.29 8.30
CA PRO A 8 -29.62 21.27 9.70
C PRO A 8 -30.29 19.94 10.05
N GLY A 9 -29.84 19.32 11.15
CA GLY A 9 -30.40 18.07 11.65
C GLY A 9 -29.83 16.79 11.00
N PHE A 10 -28.98 16.87 9.98
CA PHE A 10 -28.32 15.70 9.41
C PHE A 10 -27.26 15.13 10.36
N ARG A 11 -27.47 13.90 10.84
CA ARG A 11 -26.58 13.20 11.78
C ARG A 11 -25.50 12.44 11.02
N PHE A 12 -24.32 13.02 10.87
CA PHE A 12 -23.19 12.37 10.19
C PHE A 12 -22.27 11.61 11.17
N ASN A 13 -22.81 10.58 11.84
CA ASN A 13 -21.99 9.65 12.60
C ASN A 13 -21.36 8.63 11.65
N LYS A 14 -20.05 8.40 11.76
CA LYS A 14 -19.36 7.38 10.97
C LYS A 14 -19.74 5.98 11.48
N VAL A 15 -20.52 5.25 10.70
CA VAL A 15 -21.07 3.92 11.08
C VAL A 15 -20.86 2.93 9.95
N VAL A 16 -20.32 1.75 10.30
CA VAL A 16 -20.23 0.58 9.41
C VAL A 16 -21.04 -0.56 10.03
N ALA A 17 -21.92 -1.18 9.25
CA ALA A 17 -22.62 -2.40 9.60
C ALA A 17 -22.01 -3.59 8.88
N ILE A 18 -21.64 -4.62 9.62
CA ILE A 18 -21.10 -5.88 9.09
C ILE A 18 -22.16 -6.96 9.25
N ILE A 19 -22.53 -7.60 8.14
CA ILE A 19 -23.46 -8.74 8.11
C ILE A 19 -22.61 -10.01 8.15
N ALA A 20 -22.84 -10.86 9.16
CA ALA A 20 -22.08 -12.10 9.33
C ALA A 20 -22.98 -13.31 9.55
N PHE A 21 -22.47 -14.49 9.23
CA PHE A 21 -23.12 -15.76 9.54
C PHE A 21 -22.15 -16.74 10.22
N ASP A 22 -21.50 -17.63 9.47
CA ASP A 22 -20.70 -18.74 10.03
C ASP A 22 -19.28 -18.86 9.43
N ARG A 23 -18.85 -17.94 8.57
CA ARG A 23 -17.57 -18.03 7.84
C ARG A 23 -16.45 -17.22 8.51
N PHE A 24 -15.89 -17.74 9.60
CA PHE A 24 -14.94 -16.99 10.45
C PHE A 24 -13.72 -16.43 9.70
N GLU A 25 -13.07 -17.21 8.83
CA GLU A 25 -11.86 -16.73 8.14
C GLU A 25 -12.13 -15.60 7.15
N TYR A 26 -13.30 -15.57 6.51
CA TYR A 26 -13.68 -14.42 5.67
C TYR A 26 -14.00 -13.22 6.56
N PHE A 27 -14.80 -13.42 7.61
CA PHE A 27 -15.13 -12.37 8.57
C PHE A 27 -13.88 -11.70 9.15
N ARG A 28 -12.88 -12.49 9.57
CA ARG A 28 -11.61 -11.98 10.08
C ARG A 28 -10.86 -11.14 9.04
N GLN A 29 -10.78 -11.59 7.78
CA GLN A 29 -10.15 -10.82 6.71
C GLN A 29 -10.85 -9.48 6.45
N VAL A 30 -12.20 -9.47 6.49
CA VAL A 30 -12.98 -8.23 6.37
C VAL A 30 -12.66 -7.26 7.51
N ILE A 31 -12.61 -7.75 8.76
CA ILE A 31 -12.25 -6.93 9.92
C ILE A 31 -10.81 -6.40 9.80
N ASP A 32 -9.85 -7.24 9.45
CA ASP A 32 -8.44 -6.87 9.35
C ASP A 32 -8.22 -5.79 8.27
N ALA A 33 -8.91 -5.90 7.14
CA ALA A 33 -8.88 -4.88 6.09
C ALA A 33 -9.58 -3.59 6.51
N LEU A 34 -10.75 -3.70 7.14
CA LEU A 34 -11.47 -2.53 7.66
C LEU A 34 -10.64 -1.77 8.71
N ARG A 35 -9.89 -2.46 9.57
CA ARG A 35 -8.97 -1.83 10.54
C ARG A 35 -7.82 -1.07 9.88
N GLN A 36 -7.42 -1.48 8.68
CA GLN A 36 -6.38 -0.80 7.89
C GLN A 36 -6.94 0.38 7.06
N ALA A 37 -8.26 0.52 6.96
CA ALA A 37 -8.87 1.62 6.26
C ALA A 37 -8.62 2.95 6.98
N TRP A 38 -8.29 3.98 6.20
CA TRP A 38 -8.04 5.32 6.71
C TRP A 38 -9.28 5.89 7.39
N GLY A 39 -9.12 6.31 8.65
CA GLY A 39 -10.21 6.83 9.47
C GLY A 39 -11.04 5.77 10.18
N ALA A 40 -10.70 4.48 10.09
CA ALA A 40 -11.45 3.40 10.75
C ALA A 40 -11.65 3.59 12.26
N HIS A 41 -10.67 4.20 12.94
CA HIS A 41 -10.73 4.53 14.37
C HIS A 41 -11.83 5.54 14.74
N GLU A 42 -12.43 6.23 13.76
CA GLU A 42 -13.55 7.15 13.96
C GLU A 42 -14.91 6.45 13.82
N TYR A 43 -14.95 5.23 13.29
CA TYR A 43 -16.18 4.50 13.00
C TYR A 43 -16.71 3.72 14.21
N VAL A 44 -18.03 3.77 14.40
CA VAL A 44 -18.75 2.74 15.16
C VAL A 44 -19.00 1.56 14.24
N VAL A 45 -18.56 0.37 14.62
CA VAL A 45 -18.80 -0.86 13.87
C VAL A 45 -19.91 -1.65 14.54
N THR A 46 -21.02 -1.85 13.84
CA THR A 46 -22.12 -2.71 14.31
C THR A 46 -22.04 -4.07 13.60
N ILE A 47 -21.89 -5.16 14.34
CA ILE A 47 -21.74 -6.51 13.79
C ILE A 47 -23.04 -7.28 14.01
N TRP A 48 -23.63 -7.77 12.91
CA TRP A 48 -24.95 -8.40 12.90
C TRP A 48 -24.85 -9.86 12.46
N ILE A 49 -24.79 -10.75 13.46
CA ILE A 49 -24.55 -12.19 13.27
C ILE A 49 -25.90 -12.90 13.24
N ASP A 50 -26.24 -13.55 12.12
CA ASP A 50 -27.47 -14.36 12.05
C ASP A 50 -27.34 -15.61 12.92
N GLY A 51 -28.45 -16.09 13.47
CA GLY A 51 -28.43 -17.18 14.46
C GLY A 51 -28.25 -18.56 13.83
N PRO A 52 -27.86 -19.56 14.62
CA PRO A 52 -27.71 -20.93 14.15
C PRO A 52 -29.05 -21.48 13.63
N PRO A 53 -29.07 -22.20 12.49
CA PRO A 53 -30.25 -22.90 12.01
C PRO A 53 -30.55 -24.14 12.86
N GLN A 54 -31.82 -24.50 12.98
CA GLN A 54 -32.23 -25.67 13.77
C GLN A 54 -31.78 -27.01 13.16
N ASN A 55 -31.62 -27.09 11.84
CA ASN A 55 -31.18 -28.28 11.11
C ASN A 55 -30.49 -27.89 9.79
N ALA A 56 -29.15 -27.80 9.78
CA ALA A 56 -28.39 -27.61 8.55
C ALA A 56 -27.06 -28.37 8.62
N SER A 57 -26.87 -29.34 7.72
CA SER A 57 -25.62 -30.12 7.63
C SER A 57 -24.42 -29.30 7.16
N SER A 58 -24.65 -28.10 6.61
CA SER A 58 -23.63 -27.21 6.07
C SER A 58 -23.31 -26.02 6.97
N PHE A 59 -23.91 -25.93 8.17
CA PHE A 59 -23.68 -24.82 9.09
C PHE A 59 -22.40 -25.05 9.88
N ASP A 60 -21.50 -24.07 9.85
CA ASP A 60 -20.26 -24.12 10.60
C ASP A 60 -20.47 -23.57 12.02
N GLN A 61 -20.79 -24.47 12.95
CA GLN A 61 -21.03 -24.12 14.36
C GLN A 61 -19.78 -23.51 15.02
N GLU A 62 -18.59 -23.99 14.68
CA GLU A 62 -17.32 -23.51 15.24
C GLU A 62 -16.96 -22.15 14.66
N GLY A 63 -17.11 -21.98 13.34
CA GLY A 63 -16.95 -20.70 12.66
C GLY A 63 -17.90 -19.63 13.21
N TRP A 64 -19.19 -19.96 13.41
CA TRP A 64 -20.17 -19.07 14.03
C TRP A 64 -19.76 -18.66 15.46
N GLN A 65 -19.36 -19.62 16.31
CA GLN A 65 -18.91 -19.34 17.68
C GLN A 65 -17.66 -18.46 17.70
N SER A 66 -16.75 -18.68 16.75
CA SER A 66 -15.54 -17.89 16.57
C SER A 66 -15.86 -16.45 16.17
N ILE A 67 -16.82 -16.24 15.25
CA ILE A 67 -17.31 -14.89 14.89
C ILE A 67 -17.88 -14.17 16.12
N VAL A 68 -18.74 -14.83 16.90
CA VAL A 68 -19.34 -14.24 18.11
C VAL A 68 -18.26 -13.86 19.12
N THR A 69 -17.36 -14.79 19.43
CA THR A 69 -16.27 -14.59 20.41
C THR A 69 -15.34 -13.46 19.98
N TYR A 70 -14.89 -13.50 18.71
CA TYR A 70 -14.01 -12.47 18.16
C TYR A 70 -14.69 -11.10 18.11
N SER A 71 -15.99 -11.04 17.80
CA SER A 71 -16.76 -9.79 17.82
C SER A 71 -16.82 -9.17 19.22
N HIS A 72 -17.00 -9.99 20.27
CA HIS A 72 -16.95 -9.52 21.65
C HIS A 72 -15.54 -9.08 22.07
N GLN A 73 -14.49 -9.75 21.58
CA GLN A 73 -13.11 -9.32 21.77
C GLN A 73 -12.86 -7.95 21.14
N LEU A 74 -13.35 -7.71 19.92
CA LEU A 74 -13.26 -6.40 19.26
C LEU A 74 -13.98 -5.31 20.05
N ALA A 75 -15.17 -5.59 20.58
CA ALA A 75 -15.90 -4.67 21.46
C ALA A 75 -15.16 -4.38 22.76
N TRP A 76 -14.53 -5.38 23.37
CA TRP A 76 -13.69 -5.18 24.54
C TRP A 76 -12.47 -4.30 24.22
N LEU A 77 -11.79 -4.56 23.09
CA LEU A 77 -10.61 -3.78 22.65
C LEU A 77 -10.95 -2.32 22.36
N ALA A 78 -12.06 -2.05 21.68
CA ALA A 78 -12.48 -0.69 21.38
C ALA A 78 -12.75 0.12 22.67
N ARG A 79 -13.40 -0.49 23.66
CA ARG A 79 -13.74 0.18 24.94
C ARG A 79 -12.56 0.35 25.90
N ASN A 80 -11.65 -0.63 25.96
CA ASN A 80 -10.63 -0.69 27.02
C ASN A 80 -9.22 -0.31 26.54
N ALA A 81 -8.94 -0.44 25.25
CA ALA A 81 -7.61 -0.16 24.70
C ALA A 81 -7.61 0.97 23.66
N SER A 82 -8.79 1.49 23.27
CA SER A 82 -8.95 2.46 22.18
C SER A 82 -8.25 2.01 20.88
N LEU A 83 -8.25 0.70 20.63
CA LEU A 83 -7.58 0.09 19.47
C LEU A 83 -8.60 -0.24 18.38
N GLY A 84 -8.29 0.16 17.15
CA GLY A 84 -9.00 -0.23 15.93
C GLY A 84 -10.17 0.68 15.55
N PHE A 85 -11.25 0.66 16.34
CA PHE A 85 -12.52 1.35 16.04
C PHE A 85 -12.96 2.26 17.19
N ARG A 86 -13.84 3.23 16.91
CA ARG A 86 -14.39 4.14 17.94
C ARG A 86 -15.22 3.37 18.96
N ASP A 87 -16.06 2.46 18.48
CA ASP A 87 -16.83 1.52 19.31
C ASP A 87 -17.23 0.31 18.45
N VAL A 88 -17.56 -0.80 19.11
CA VAL A 88 -18.10 -2.00 18.45
C VAL A 88 -19.34 -2.49 19.19
N VAL A 89 -20.43 -2.64 18.44
CA VAL A 89 -21.73 -3.12 18.93
C VAL A 89 -22.02 -4.47 18.29
N VAL A 90 -22.13 -5.51 19.13
CA VAL A 90 -22.35 -6.89 18.67
C VAL A 90 -23.84 -7.25 18.81
N ASN A 91 -24.45 -7.69 17.73
CA ASN A 91 -25.85 -8.08 17.63
C ASN A 91 -25.98 -9.50 17.05
N ALA A 92 -25.84 -10.51 17.91
CA ALA A 92 -26.06 -11.91 17.54
C ALA A 92 -27.53 -12.30 17.69
N ALA A 93 -28.12 -12.95 16.68
CA ALA A 93 -29.45 -13.54 16.81
C ALA A 93 -29.39 -14.92 17.48
N GLU A 94 -30.36 -15.22 18.32
CA GLU A 94 -30.48 -16.54 18.98
C GLU A 94 -30.91 -17.64 18.00
N ALA A 95 -31.66 -17.28 16.96
CA ALA A 95 -32.17 -18.21 15.95
C ALA A 95 -31.93 -17.66 14.55
N ASN A 96 -31.83 -18.57 13.57
CA ASN A 96 -31.66 -18.20 12.17
C ASN A 96 -32.87 -17.38 11.65
N LEU A 97 -32.63 -16.10 11.38
CA LEU A 97 -33.62 -15.18 10.80
C LEU A 97 -33.63 -15.26 9.27
N GLY A 98 -32.51 -15.69 8.69
CA GLY A 98 -32.23 -15.72 7.26
C GLY A 98 -31.66 -14.39 6.76
N LEU A 99 -30.83 -14.49 5.71
CA LEU A 99 -30.07 -13.38 5.11
C LEU A 99 -30.89 -12.09 4.96
N LYS A 100 -32.09 -12.16 4.36
CA LYS A 100 -32.92 -10.97 4.09
C LYS A 100 -33.30 -10.20 5.36
N ARG A 101 -33.63 -10.93 6.44
CA ARG A 101 -34.00 -10.31 7.71
C ARG A 101 -32.77 -9.79 8.42
N ASN A 102 -31.65 -10.53 8.36
CA ASN A 102 -30.41 -10.13 8.98
C ASN A 102 -29.86 -8.83 8.39
N ILE A 103 -29.80 -8.71 7.05
CA ILE A 103 -29.38 -7.48 6.37
C ILE A 103 -30.30 -6.32 6.73
N ARG A 104 -31.61 -6.53 6.71
CA ARG A 104 -32.57 -5.46 7.00
C ARG A 104 -32.40 -4.91 8.42
N ARG A 105 -32.23 -5.77 9.43
CA ARG A 105 -31.98 -5.30 10.81
C ARG A 105 -30.62 -4.63 10.96
N ALA A 106 -29.60 -5.09 10.21
CA ALA A 106 -28.28 -4.49 10.21
C ALA A 106 -28.31 -3.04 9.71
N VAL A 107 -28.96 -2.82 8.56
CA VAL A 107 -29.15 -1.48 8.00
C VAL A 107 -30.01 -0.62 8.94
N ALA A 108 -31.09 -1.17 9.50
CA ALA A 108 -31.95 -0.44 10.43
C ALA A 108 -31.20 0.06 11.68
N GLY A 109 -30.43 -0.81 12.33
CA GLY A 109 -29.69 -0.43 13.54
C GLY A 109 -28.54 0.55 13.26
N ALA A 110 -27.88 0.45 12.10
CA ALA A 110 -26.91 1.47 11.69
C ALA A 110 -27.54 2.85 11.51
N MET A 111 -28.79 2.87 11.05
CA MET A 111 -29.56 4.08 10.78
C MET A 111 -30.21 4.72 12.01
N GLU A 112 -30.34 3.97 13.10
CA GLU A 112 -30.67 4.55 14.40
C GLU A 112 -29.52 5.45 14.89
N LEU A 113 -28.28 5.08 14.57
CA LEU A 113 -27.07 5.78 15.00
C LEU A 113 -26.70 6.96 14.10
N SER A 114 -27.08 6.94 12.82
CA SER A 114 -26.62 7.91 11.83
C SER A 114 -27.60 8.08 10.66
N ASP A 115 -27.49 9.20 9.96
CA ASP A 115 -28.16 9.43 8.68
C ASP A 115 -27.31 8.98 7.48
N PHE A 116 -26.15 8.37 7.76
CA PHE A 116 -25.19 7.77 6.83
C PHE A 116 -24.72 6.43 7.38
N ALA A 117 -24.75 5.36 6.58
CA ALA A 117 -24.16 4.08 6.97
C ALA A 117 -23.47 3.39 5.80
N VAL A 118 -22.35 2.72 6.10
CA VAL A 118 -21.66 1.78 5.22
C VAL A 118 -22.07 0.37 5.61
N ILE A 119 -22.31 -0.50 4.64
CA ILE A 119 -22.79 -1.87 4.80
C ILE A 119 -21.80 -2.81 4.12
N LEU A 120 -21.27 -3.77 4.87
CA LEU A 120 -20.32 -4.78 4.40
C LEU A 120 -20.85 -6.18 4.72
N GLU A 121 -20.68 -7.11 3.79
CA GLU A 121 -20.85 -8.54 4.04
C GLU A 121 -19.53 -9.14 4.55
N ASP A 122 -19.59 -10.30 5.21
CA ASP A 122 -18.43 -10.98 5.81
C ASP A 122 -17.43 -11.54 4.78
N ASP A 123 -17.60 -11.28 3.49
CA ASP A 123 -16.69 -11.63 2.40
C ASP A 123 -16.31 -10.44 1.49
N ILE A 124 -16.52 -9.20 1.96
CA ILE A 124 -16.12 -7.96 1.26
C ILE A 124 -14.94 -7.30 1.97
N VAL A 125 -13.75 -7.47 1.40
CA VAL A 125 -12.51 -6.85 1.87
C VAL A 125 -12.39 -5.46 1.26
N VAL A 126 -12.26 -4.43 2.10
CA VAL A 126 -12.15 -3.04 1.64
C VAL A 126 -10.71 -2.59 1.47
N GLU A 127 -10.46 -1.67 0.53
CA GLU A 127 -9.17 -0.99 0.37
C GLU A 127 -9.00 0.15 1.37
N ARG A 128 -7.73 0.61 1.54
CA ARG A 128 -7.36 1.61 2.54
C ARG A 128 -8.18 2.91 2.46
N ASP A 129 -8.66 3.28 1.28
CA ASP A 129 -9.36 4.55 1.05
C ASP A 129 -10.89 4.40 0.88
N ALA A 130 -11.44 3.19 1.05
CA ALA A 130 -12.86 2.90 0.83
C ALA A 130 -13.80 3.71 1.75
N LEU A 131 -13.44 3.89 3.02
CA LEU A 131 -14.25 4.68 3.95
C LEU A 131 -14.30 6.16 3.53
N ARG A 132 -13.17 6.72 3.08
CA ARG A 132 -13.12 8.10 2.56
C ARG A 132 -13.96 8.29 1.31
N TRP A 133 -14.03 7.27 0.45
CA TRP A 133 -14.92 7.28 -0.72
C TRP A 133 -16.39 7.44 -0.31
N PHE A 134 -16.85 6.72 0.71
CA PHE A 134 -18.21 6.88 1.20
C PHE A 134 -18.43 8.23 1.90
N GLU A 135 -17.48 8.67 2.74
CA GLU A 135 -17.55 9.97 3.41
C GLU A 135 -17.57 11.14 2.43
N TRP A 136 -16.87 11.03 1.30
CA TRP A 136 -16.81 12.05 0.27
C TRP A 136 -18.20 12.40 -0.28
N HIS A 137 -19.12 11.44 -0.38
CA HIS A 137 -20.48 11.68 -0.86
C HIS A 137 -21.25 12.68 0.01
N VAL A 138 -21.02 12.63 1.32
CA VAL A 138 -21.62 13.53 2.31
C VAL A 138 -20.81 14.82 2.40
N THR A 139 -19.51 14.71 2.61
CA THR A 139 -18.63 15.85 2.91
C THR A 139 -18.38 16.77 1.71
N SER A 140 -18.53 16.29 0.48
CA SER A 140 -18.50 17.12 -0.72
C SER A 140 -19.80 17.87 -1.00
N GLY A 141 -20.90 17.49 -0.33
CA GLY A 141 -22.23 17.98 -0.63
C GLY A 141 -22.96 17.23 -1.74
N LEU A 142 -22.31 16.26 -2.41
CA LEU A 142 -22.86 15.58 -3.59
C LEU A 142 -24.26 15.03 -3.38
N ILE A 143 -24.53 14.32 -2.28
CA ILE A 143 -25.84 13.71 -2.05
C ILE A 143 -26.95 14.73 -1.76
N PHE A 144 -26.59 15.96 -1.41
CA PHE A 144 -27.53 17.06 -1.20
C PHE A 144 -27.80 17.81 -2.50
N ASP A 145 -26.76 18.01 -3.32
CA ASP A 145 -26.88 18.64 -4.65
C ASP A 145 -27.52 17.71 -5.68
N ARG A 146 -27.34 16.39 -5.52
CA ARG A 146 -27.85 15.33 -6.39
C ARG A 146 -28.69 14.35 -5.58
N PRO A 147 -29.91 14.73 -5.17
CA PRO A 147 -30.78 13.87 -4.38
C PRO A 147 -31.26 12.63 -5.15
N ASP A 148 -31.03 12.54 -6.46
CA ASP A 148 -31.24 11.32 -7.25
C ASP A 148 -30.15 10.25 -7.01
N ILE A 149 -29.01 10.61 -6.42
CA ILE A 149 -28.00 9.66 -5.94
C ILE A 149 -28.50 9.08 -4.61
N ALA A 150 -28.87 7.79 -4.63
CA ALA A 150 -29.47 7.11 -3.50
C ALA A 150 -28.48 6.22 -2.74
N LEU A 151 -27.47 5.69 -3.43
CA LEU A 151 -26.51 4.72 -2.92
C LEU A 151 -25.10 5.04 -3.47
N ALA A 152 -24.09 4.48 -2.82
CA ALA A 152 -22.75 4.37 -3.35
C ALA A 152 -22.24 2.95 -3.13
N THR A 153 -21.53 2.36 -4.08
CA THR A 153 -20.79 1.10 -3.90
C THR A 153 -19.29 1.39 -3.89
N CYS A 154 -18.48 0.55 -3.24
CA CYS A 154 -17.02 0.57 -3.39
C CYS A 154 -16.52 -0.41 -4.46
N TRP A 155 -17.37 -1.23 -5.05
CA TRP A 155 -16.99 -2.17 -6.10
C TRP A 155 -16.92 -1.52 -7.50
N SER A 156 -16.24 -2.14 -8.47
CA SER A 156 -16.27 -1.68 -9.86
C SER A 156 -16.03 -2.80 -10.87
N THR A 157 -16.65 -2.68 -12.06
CA THR A 157 -16.34 -3.53 -13.23
C THR A 157 -15.22 -2.99 -14.11
N SER A 158 -14.75 -1.75 -13.88
CA SER A 158 -13.98 -1.04 -14.91
C SER A 158 -12.56 -1.59 -15.10
N PHE A 159 -12.01 -2.24 -14.07
CA PHE A 159 -10.70 -2.89 -14.10
C PHE A 159 -10.84 -4.36 -13.68
N PRO A 160 -11.39 -5.23 -14.55
CA PRO A 160 -11.50 -6.64 -14.23
C PRO A 160 -10.11 -7.27 -14.15
N PHE A 161 -9.96 -8.28 -13.29
CA PHE A 161 -8.73 -9.05 -13.15
C PHE A 161 -8.19 -9.52 -14.51
N HIS A 162 -6.91 -9.24 -14.76
CA HIS A 162 -6.21 -9.66 -15.97
C HIS A 162 -4.93 -10.42 -15.58
N HIS A 163 -4.67 -11.56 -16.23
CA HIS A 163 -3.52 -12.43 -15.91
C HIS A 163 -2.16 -11.81 -16.28
N GLY A 164 -2.16 -10.78 -17.12
CA GLY A 164 -1.00 -9.94 -17.41
C GLY A 164 -1.00 -8.59 -16.69
N ALA A 165 -1.92 -8.37 -15.73
CA ALA A 165 -1.93 -7.18 -14.89
C ALA A 165 -0.65 -7.16 -14.05
N VAL A 166 0.01 -6.01 -14.00
CA VAL A 166 1.15 -5.78 -13.13
C VAL A 166 0.74 -4.67 -12.19
N GLU A 167 0.55 -4.99 -10.91
CA GLU A 167 -0.01 -4.09 -9.90
C GLU A 167 0.65 -2.70 -9.90
N ALA A 168 1.99 -2.64 -9.97
CA ALA A 168 2.73 -1.39 -10.04
C ALA A 168 2.45 -0.57 -11.32
N HIS A 169 2.20 -1.23 -12.46
CA HIS A 169 1.83 -0.55 -13.69
C HIS A 169 0.40 0.01 -13.61
N ASP A 170 -0.52 -0.78 -13.08
CA ASP A 170 -1.93 -0.37 -12.97
C ASP A 170 -2.11 0.77 -11.97
N LEU A 171 -1.41 0.73 -10.83
CA LEU A 171 -1.36 1.84 -9.88
C LEU A 171 -0.80 3.12 -10.52
N LEU A 172 0.29 3.00 -11.29
CA LEU A 172 0.88 4.14 -12.01
C LEU A 172 -0.10 4.71 -13.05
N MET A 173 -0.79 3.85 -13.80
CA MET A 173 -1.77 4.25 -14.81
C MET A 173 -2.98 4.95 -14.17
N VAL A 174 -3.50 4.39 -13.08
CA VAL A 174 -4.60 4.96 -12.29
C VAL A 174 -4.22 6.34 -11.74
N GLN A 175 -2.98 6.50 -11.27
CA GLN A 175 -2.49 7.78 -10.75
C GLN A 175 -2.25 8.80 -11.89
N GLN A 176 -1.58 8.40 -12.98
CA GLN A 176 -1.26 9.28 -14.11
C GLN A 176 -2.51 9.78 -14.83
N LEU A 177 -3.52 8.93 -14.98
CA LEU A 177 -4.78 9.29 -15.60
C LEU A 177 -5.75 9.96 -14.62
N GLY A 178 -5.40 10.06 -13.34
CA GLY A 178 -6.24 10.64 -12.29
C GLY A 178 -7.60 9.93 -12.22
N LEU A 179 -7.59 8.60 -12.06
CA LEU A 179 -8.82 7.80 -12.11
C LEU A 179 -9.47 7.57 -10.76
N LEU A 180 -8.74 7.81 -9.65
CA LEU A 180 -9.24 7.56 -8.29
C LEU A 180 -10.42 8.45 -7.90
N ASP A 181 -10.50 9.68 -8.44
CA ASP A 181 -11.60 10.61 -8.19
C ASP A 181 -12.74 10.49 -9.23
N LYS A 182 -12.64 9.54 -10.16
CA LYS A 182 -13.66 9.32 -11.21
C LYS A 182 -14.59 8.20 -10.80
N TYR A 183 -15.86 8.34 -11.19
CA TYR A 183 -16.90 7.36 -10.89
C TYR A 183 -17.96 7.33 -11.99
N TRP A 184 -18.66 6.21 -12.03
CA TRP A 184 -19.86 6.01 -12.82
C TRP A 184 -21.10 6.26 -11.98
N VAL A 185 -22.19 6.59 -12.66
CA VAL A 185 -23.53 6.44 -12.11
C VAL A 185 -24.24 5.29 -12.81
N ASP A 186 -24.84 4.38 -12.04
CA ASP A 186 -25.64 3.27 -12.54
C ASP A 186 -27.06 3.36 -11.98
N ARG A 187 -28.04 2.88 -12.74
CA ARG A 187 -29.46 2.79 -12.31
C ARG A 187 -29.76 1.48 -11.61
N TRP A 188 -28.76 0.62 -11.45
CA TRP A 188 -28.87 -0.68 -10.81
C TRP A 188 -27.94 -0.79 -9.61
N PHE A 189 -28.43 -1.41 -8.54
CA PHE A 189 -27.72 -1.62 -7.29
C PHE A 189 -26.65 -2.72 -7.40
N GLN A 190 -25.45 -2.45 -6.89
CA GLN A 190 -24.40 -3.43 -6.67
C GLN A 190 -24.23 -3.73 -5.16
N PRO A 191 -24.45 -4.98 -4.71
CA PRO A 191 -24.46 -5.31 -3.28
C PRO A 191 -23.07 -5.39 -2.61
N TRP A 192 -21.98 -5.25 -3.36
CA TRP A 192 -20.63 -5.51 -2.87
C TRP A 192 -20.01 -4.28 -2.22
N GLY A 193 -20.25 -4.14 -0.92
CA GLY A 193 -19.77 -3.02 -0.10
C GLY A 193 -20.40 -1.70 -0.54
N TRP A 194 -21.33 -1.19 0.25
CA TRP A 194 -22.16 -0.08 -0.18
C TRP A 194 -22.55 0.84 0.96
N ALA A 195 -22.94 2.07 0.63
CA ALA A 195 -23.41 3.05 1.57
C ALA A 195 -24.76 3.61 1.12
N LEU A 196 -25.54 4.04 2.11
CA LEU A 196 -26.83 4.67 1.91
C LEU A 196 -27.03 5.78 2.95
N TRP A 197 -28.04 6.61 2.71
CA TRP A 197 -28.40 7.74 3.57
C TRP A 197 -29.86 7.67 4.01
N ARG A 198 -30.20 8.45 5.05
CA ARG A 198 -31.52 8.48 5.69
C ARG A 198 -32.69 8.52 4.70
N ARG A 199 -32.64 9.47 3.76
CA ARG A 199 -33.66 9.62 2.71
C ARG A 199 -33.93 8.32 1.95
N THR A 200 -32.86 7.64 1.53
CA THR A 200 -32.94 6.39 0.78
C THR A 200 -33.57 5.31 1.64
N TRP A 201 -33.11 5.15 2.88
CA TRP A 201 -33.65 4.15 3.80
C TRP A 201 -35.13 4.38 4.13
N ASP A 202 -35.53 5.61 4.42
CA ASP A 202 -36.92 5.94 4.77
C ASP A 202 -37.85 5.63 3.59
N ALA A 203 -37.39 5.91 2.37
CA ALA A 203 -38.11 5.58 1.15
C ALA A 203 -38.11 4.08 0.81
N LEU A 204 -37.07 3.32 1.22
CA LEU A 204 -37.04 1.86 1.12
C LEU A 204 -38.09 1.20 2.02
N GLY A 205 -38.35 1.80 3.19
CA GLY A 205 -39.49 1.57 4.08
C GLY A 205 -40.30 0.26 3.90
N ALA A 206 -41.61 0.39 3.69
CA ALA A 206 -42.56 -0.72 3.61
C ALA A 206 -42.36 -1.66 2.40
N GLU A 207 -41.43 -1.36 1.48
CA GLU A 207 -41.20 -2.09 0.24
C GLU A 207 -40.16 -3.22 0.34
N TRP A 208 -39.31 -3.22 1.36
CA TRP A 208 -38.41 -4.35 1.66
C TRP A 208 -39.17 -5.50 2.34
N LYS A 209 -40.35 -5.90 1.82
CA LYS A 209 -41.20 -6.93 2.43
C LYS A 209 -40.47 -8.29 2.43
N PRO A 210 -40.31 -8.95 3.58
CA PRO A 210 -39.61 -10.26 3.67
C PRO A 210 -40.31 -11.42 2.94
N ARG A 211 -41.56 -11.24 2.48
CA ARG A 211 -42.39 -12.29 1.88
C ARG A 211 -42.15 -12.50 0.37
N ASP A 212 -41.29 -11.70 -0.26
CA ASP A 212 -40.90 -11.88 -1.66
C ASP A 212 -39.88 -13.01 -1.81
N LYS A 213 -40.08 -13.91 -2.78
CA LYS A 213 -39.15 -15.00 -3.08
C LYS A 213 -37.86 -14.49 -3.75
N ARG A 214 -37.87 -13.31 -4.37
CA ARG A 214 -36.72 -12.73 -5.09
C ARG A 214 -35.55 -12.36 -4.16
N PRO A 215 -34.28 -12.41 -4.62
CA PRO A 215 -33.12 -11.91 -3.87
C PRO A 215 -33.29 -10.45 -3.41
N TRP A 216 -32.68 -10.09 -2.27
CA TRP A 216 -32.89 -8.79 -1.62
C TRP A 216 -32.27 -7.64 -2.42
N ASP A 217 -31.11 -7.89 -3.02
CA ASP A 217 -30.34 -7.03 -3.90
C ASP A 217 -31.11 -6.71 -5.19
N VAL A 218 -31.75 -7.72 -5.80
CA VAL A 218 -32.63 -7.52 -6.97
C VAL A 218 -33.80 -6.61 -6.64
N ARG A 219 -34.39 -6.75 -5.44
CA ARG A 219 -35.48 -5.87 -5.00
C ARG A 219 -34.98 -4.43 -4.84
N LEU A 220 -33.80 -4.23 -4.24
CA LEU A 220 -33.22 -2.90 -4.08
C LEU A 220 -32.94 -2.25 -5.45
N GLY A 221 -32.40 -2.99 -6.41
CA GLY A 221 -32.22 -2.54 -7.79
C GLY A 221 -33.53 -2.13 -8.48
N GLN A 222 -34.63 -2.86 -8.24
CA GLN A 222 -35.95 -2.49 -8.76
C GLN A 222 -36.49 -1.20 -8.13
N VAL A 223 -36.29 -1.00 -6.82
CA VAL A 223 -36.70 0.24 -6.15
C VAL A 223 -35.90 1.42 -6.69
N MET A 224 -34.60 1.27 -6.91
CA MET A 224 -33.77 2.30 -7.55
C MET A 224 -34.31 2.68 -8.92
N GLN A 225 -34.58 1.69 -9.78
CA GLN A 225 -35.13 1.94 -11.11
C GLN A 225 -36.50 2.64 -11.05
N ALA A 226 -37.40 2.18 -10.17
CA ALA A 226 -38.74 2.74 -10.03
C ALA A 226 -38.72 4.21 -9.58
N ASN A 227 -37.74 4.58 -8.76
CA ASN A 227 -37.58 5.95 -8.27
C ASN A 227 -36.63 6.81 -9.14
N SER A 228 -36.17 6.29 -10.29
CA SER A 228 -35.18 6.95 -11.15
C SER A 228 -33.92 7.38 -10.38
N TRP A 229 -33.49 6.56 -9.42
CA TRP A 229 -32.30 6.82 -8.63
C TRP A 229 -31.04 6.21 -9.24
N PHE A 230 -29.91 6.73 -8.78
CA PHE A 230 -28.59 6.28 -9.17
C PHE A 230 -27.78 5.79 -7.98
N GLU A 231 -26.90 4.84 -8.26
CA GLU A 231 -25.77 4.46 -7.41
C GLU A 231 -24.50 5.05 -8.02
N THR A 232 -23.62 5.59 -7.19
CA THR A 232 -22.26 5.92 -7.60
C THR A 232 -21.35 4.72 -7.44
N MET A 233 -20.56 4.44 -8.47
CA MET A 233 -19.62 3.32 -8.52
C MET A 233 -18.25 3.86 -8.90
N PRO A 234 -17.19 3.68 -8.09
CA PRO A 234 -15.88 4.22 -8.41
C PRO A 234 -15.36 3.61 -9.71
N LEU A 235 -14.53 4.35 -10.44
CA LEU A 235 -13.91 3.83 -11.65
C LEU A 235 -12.91 2.72 -11.30
N VAL A 236 -12.14 2.90 -10.23
CA VAL A 236 -11.25 1.86 -9.66
C VAL A 236 -11.94 1.27 -8.43
N ALA A 237 -12.07 -0.06 -8.38
CA ALA A 237 -12.69 -0.72 -7.24
C ALA A 237 -11.89 -0.46 -5.95
N ARG A 238 -12.61 -0.24 -4.86
CA ARG A 238 -12.11 0.02 -3.50
C ARG A 238 -12.47 -1.12 -2.55
N CYS A 239 -12.80 -2.29 -3.11
CA CYS A 239 -13.02 -3.52 -2.37
C CYS A 239 -12.83 -4.73 -3.29
N ASN A 240 -12.71 -5.90 -2.67
CA ASN A 240 -12.67 -7.20 -3.33
C ASN A 240 -13.64 -8.19 -2.65
N TYR A 241 -14.24 -9.06 -3.46
CA TYR A 241 -15.10 -10.14 -2.98
C TYR A 241 -14.26 -11.43 -2.87
N ILE A 242 -14.12 -11.95 -1.65
CA ILE A 242 -13.25 -13.10 -1.36
C ILE A 242 -14.01 -14.41 -1.16
N GLY A 243 -15.34 -14.39 -1.20
CA GLY A 243 -16.19 -15.55 -0.91
C GLY A 243 -16.14 -16.63 -2.01
N SER A 244 -15.56 -17.80 -1.72
CA SER A 244 -15.61 -18.96 -2.63
C SER A 244 -16.71 -19.97 -2.29
N VAL A 245 -17.40 -19.79 -1.15
CA VAL A 245 -18.49 -20.65 -0.64
C VAL A 245 -19.60 -19.75 -0.05
N GLY A 246 -20.88 -20.01 -0.39
CA GLY A 246 -22.02 -19.21 0.08
C GLY A 246 -23.39 -19.66 -0.45
N SER A 247 -24.45 -18.89 -0.14
CA SER A 247 -25.85 -19.21 -0.47
C SER A 247 -26.15 -19.25 -1.98
N HIS A 248 -25.22 -18.77 -2.82
CA HIS A 248 -25.23 -18.96 -4.26
C HIS A 248 -23.93 -19.66 -4.75
N LYS A 249 -24.03 -21.00 -4.86
CA LYS A 249 -23.27 -21.97 -5.71
C LYS A 249 -22.20 -22.85 -5.05
N MET A 250 -22.32 -24.14 -5.40
CA MET A 250 -21.23 -25.10 -5.59
C MET A 250 -20.08 -24.45 -6.38
N GLY A 251 -18.99 -24.12 -5.68
CA GLY A 251 -17.81 -23.46 -6.26
C GLY A 251 -16.79 -24.46 -6.80
N ILE A 252 -16.92 -24.84 -8.07
CA ILE A 252 -15.74 -25.08 -8.91
C ILE A 252 -15.38 -23.72 -9.51
N THR A 253 -14.44 -23.01 -8.91
CA THR A 253 -13.84 -21.79 -9.48
C THR A 253 -12.87 -22.17 -10.60
N LYS A 254 -13.43 -22.50 -11.77
CA LYS A 254 -12.81 -22.21 -13.07
C LYS A 254 -13.82 -21.43 -13.89
N ARG A 255 -13.47 -20.17 -14.19
CA ARG A 255 -14.13 -19.18 -15.07
C ARG A 255 -15.29 -18.41 -14.41
N HIS A 256 -15.04 -17.14 -14.12
CA HIS A 256 -16.09 -16.15 -13.86
C HIS A 256 -17.10 -16.14 -15.01
N VAL A 257 -18.38 -16.24 -14.64
CA VAL A 257 -19.51 -15.99 -15.53
C VAL A 257 -20.10 -14.66 -15.09
N HIS A 258 -20.22 -13.69 -16.00
CA HIS A 258 -21.46 -12.94 -16.27
C HIS A 258 -21.33 -12.22 -17.61
N ARG A 259 -22.24 -12.54 -18.55
CA ARG A 259 -22.40 -11.82 -19.81
C ARG A 259 -23.14 -10.50 -19.53
N PRO A 260 -22.81 -9.39 -20.23
CA PRO A 260 -23.57 -8.16 -20.12
C PRO A 260 -25.00 -8.38 -20.62
N SER A 261 -26.00 -7.92 -19.86
CA SER A 261 -27.33 -7.67 -20.42
C SER A 261 -27.21 -6.50 -21.40
N ARG A 262 -27.69 -6.71 -22.64
CA ARG A 262 -27.76 -5.64 -23.65
C ARG A 262 -28.75 -4.58 -23.16
N GLY A 263 -28.30 -3.33 -22.97
CA GLY A 263 -29.20 -2.17 -22.90
C GLY A 263 -28.89 -1.04 -21.92
N THR A 264 -27.87 -1.11 -21.05
CA THR A 264 -27.60 -0.04 -20.09
C THR A 264 -26.76 1.10 -20.70
N GLN A 265 -27.35 2.28 -20.85
CA GLN A 265 -26.61 3.53 -21.08
C GLN A 265 -25.83 3.89 -19.81
N ARG A 266 -24.50 3.79 -19.85
CA ARG A 266 -23.60 4.26 -18.80
C ARG A 266 -23.09 5.66 -19.17
N ALA A 267 -23.20 6.63 -18.27
CA ALA A 267 -22.68 7.97 -18.47
C ALA A 267 -21.42 8.18 -17.61
N LEU A 268 -20.32 8.57 -18.25
CA LEU A 268 -19.08 8.97 -17.58
C LEU A 268 -19.18 10.45 -17.20
N GLN A 269 -18.95 10.80 -15.93
CA GLN A 269 -18.83 12.20 -15.51
C GLN A 269 -17.35 12.51 -15.24
N VAL A 270 -16.80 13.49 -15.96
CA VAL A 270 -15.38 13.89 -15.89
C VAL A 270 -15.27 15.32 -15.35
N VAL A 271 -14.43 15.52 -14.34
CA VAL A 271 -13.93 16.85 -13.94
C VAL A 271 -12.47 16.93 -14.40
N CYS A 272 -12.15 17.79 -15.37
CA CYS A 272 -10.81 17.96 -15.96
C CYS A 272 -10.22 19.35 -15.69
N GLY A 273 -8.93 19.38 -15.32
CA GLY A 273 -8.00 20.50 -15.47
C GLY A 273 -6.93 20.18 -16.53
N SER A 274 -6.48 21.18 -17.28
CA SER A 274 -5.82 21.08 -18.60
C SER A 274 -4.28 21.13 -18.63
N GLY A 275 -3.66 20.54 -19.68
CA GLY A 275 -2.30 20.81 -20.22
C GLY A 275 -1.44 19.54 -20.41
N GLY A 276 -0.65 19.25 -21.44
CA GLY A 276 -0.12 19.90 -22.66
C GLY A 276 1.18 19.15 -23.06
N LYS A 277 1.35 18.72 -24.33
CA LYS A 277 2.45 17.83 -24.83
C LYS A 277 3.74 18.56 -25.23
N GLY A 278 4.90 17.88 -25.17
CA GLY A 278 6.15 18.28 -25.85
C GLY A 278 7.18 17.14 -26.01
N SER A 279 7.87 17.07 -27.15
CA SER A 279 8.85 16.04 -27.57
C SER A 279 10.20 16.66 -27.98
N GLY A 280 11.35 16.00 -27.71
CA GLY A 280 12.70 16.44 -28.10
C GLY A 280 13.66 15.29 -28.52
N PRO A 281 14.81 15.58 -29.19
CA PRO A 281 15.52 14.66 -30.08
C PRO A 281 16.72 13.90 -29.46
N GLY A 282 17.08 12.75 -30.05
CA GLY A 282 18.15 11.84 -29.58
C GLY A 282 19.57 12.08 -30.17
N LEU A 283 20.57 11.42 -29.56
CA LEU A 283 22.02 11.56 -29.79
C LEU A 283 22.61 10.56 -30.82
N THR A 284 23.83 10.85 -31.33
CA THR A 284 24.46 10.18 -32.47
C THR A 284 25.36 8.97 -32.11
N ALA A 285 25.64 8.12 -33.10
CA ALA A 285 26.27 6.79 -32.97
C ALA A 285 27.70 6.79 -32.36
N ASP A 286 28.46 7.88 -32.45
CA ASP A 286 29.82 7.93 -31.89
C ASP A 286 29.83 8.18 -30.37
N GLN A 287 28.78 8.81 -29.83
CA GLN A 287 28.57 8.93 -28.39
C GLN A 287 28.16 7.59 -27.76
N GLN A 288 27.48 6.74 -28.52
CA GLN A 288 27.13 5.38 -28.10
C GLN A 288 28.38 4.48 -28.01
N ARG A 289 29.32 4.59 -28.96
CA ARG A 289 30.53 3.74 -28.98
C ARG A 289 31.51 4.02 -27.84
N ARG A 290 31.68 5.29 -27.41
CA ARG A 290 32.54 5.62 -26.26
C ARG A 290 31.95 5.18 -24.92
N ALA A 291 30.62 5.14 -24.79
CA ALA A 291 29.95 4.66 -23.58
C ALA A 291 30.16 3.15 -23.35
N VAL A 292 30.23 2.36 -24.43
CA VAL A 292 30.45 0.91 -24.36
C VAL A 292 31.90 0.57 -23.96
N GLY A 293 32.88 1.36 -24.42
CA GLY A 293 34.30 1.13 -24.07
C GLY A 293 34.66 1.39 -22.61
N ILE A 294 33.90 2.24 -21.91
CA ILE A 294 34.11 2.53 -20.48
C ILE A 294 33.50 1.41 -19.61
N LEU A 295 32.36 0.83 -20.02
CA LEU A 295 31.72 -0.29 -19.33
C LEU A 295 32.56 -1.59 -19.39
N SER A 296 33.38 -1.78 -20.43
CA SER A 296 34.29 -2.94 -20.51
C SER A 296 35.46 -2.87 -19.53
N ALA A 297 35.90 -1.67 -19.12
CA ALA A 297 37.00 -1.52 -18.16
C ALA A 297 36.61 -1.95 -16.73
N ALA A 298 35.33 -1.86 -16.38
CA ALA A 298 34.80 -2.31 -15.09
C ALA A 298 34.74 -3.84 -14.93
N ARG A 299 34.84 -4.62 -16.02
CA ARG A 299 34.82 -6.09 -15.98
C ARG A 299 36.11 -6.73 -15.48
N ASN A 300 37.23 -5.98 -15.37
CA ASN A 300 38.54 -6.52 -15.00
C ASN A 300 38.93 -6.28 -13.53
N LEU A 301 37.99 -5.91 -12.66
CA LEU A 301 38.24 -5.83 -11.22
C LEU A 301 38.20 -7.23 -10.60
N ASP A 302 39.37 -7.73 -10.17
CA ASP A 302 39.51 -9.03 -9.51
C ASP A 302 38.96 -8.98 -8.07
N PHE A 303 37.67 -9.31 -7.94
CA PHE A 303 36.90 -9.26 -6.68
C PHE A 303 37.48 -10.14 -5.56
N ARG A 304 38.39 -11.07 -5.85
CA ARG A 304 39.02 -11.93 -4.83
C ARG A 304 40.04 -11.19 -3.96
N ARG A 305 40.65 -10.10 -4.44
CA ARG A 305 41.62 -9.31 -3.66
C ARG A 305 40.97 -8.30 -2.70
N LEU A 306 39.73 -7.87 -2.93
CA LEU A 306 39.03 -6.90 -2.08
C LEU A 306 38.46 -7.50 -0.77
N GLY A 307 38.26 -8.83 -0.71
CA GLY A 307 37.64 -9.49 0.44
C GLY A 307 38.42 -9.34 1.76
N ASN A 308 39.73 -9.12 1.71
CA ASN A 308 40.57 -8.99 2.91
C ASN A 308 40.62 -7.56 3.49
N GLN A 309 40.09 -6.55 2.78
CA GLN A 309 40.04 -5.16 3.26
C GLN A 309 38.62 -4.70 3.65
N LEU A 310 37.60 -5.46 3.27
CA LEU A 310 36.20 -5.25 3.67
C LEU A 310 35.89 -6.04 4.93
N GLY A 311 36.37 -5.53 6.07
CA GLY A 311 36.08 -5.97 7.45
C GLY A 311 35.23 -7.24 7.63
N GLY A 312 35.91 -8.38 7.75
CA GLY A 312 35.49 -9.55 8.52
C GLY A 312 34.22 -10.28 8.06
N THR A 313 34.38 -11.20 7.10
CA THR A 313 33.40 -12.27 6.86
C THR A 313 33.65 -13.41 7.85
N LEU A 314 32.80 -13.54 8.87
CA LEU A 314 32.69 -14.78 9.65
C LEU A 314 31.57 -15.62 9.05
N VAL A 315 31.96 -16.72 8.40
CA VAL A 315 31.05 -17.79 7.98
C VAL A 315 30.66 -18.56 9.24
N VAL A 316 29.42 -18.36 9.72
CA VAL A 316 28.84 -19.18 10.79
C VAL A 316 27.42 -19.58 10.40
N ASP A 317 27.18 -20.87 10.60
CA ASP A 317 26.04 -21.72 10.24
C ASP A 317 24.65 -21.09 10.41
N ASP A 318 23.68 -21.54 9.61
CA ASP A 318 22.41 -20.85 9.34
C ASP A 318 21.45 -20.72 10.55
N ALA A 319 21.67 -21.54 11.58
CA ALA A 319 20.92 -21.47 12.85
C ALA A 319 21.42 -20.37 13.80
N SER A 320 22.74 -20.11 13.82
CA SER A 320 23.38 -19.15 14.75
C SER A 320 22.90 -17.72 14.51
N HIS A 321 22.77 -17.33 13.25
CA HIS A 321 22.38 -15.97 12.89
C HIS A 321 20.93 -15.63 13.21
N LYS A 322 20.03 -16.61 13.13
CA LYS A 322 18.64 -16.41 13.57
C LYS A 322 18.59 -16.14 15.07
N GLN A 323 19.42 -16.83 15.83
CA GLN A 323 19.56 -16.61 17.28
C GLN A 323 20.20 -15.23 17.55
N ASP A 324 21.26 -14.85 16.82
CA ASP A 324 21.90 -13.54 16.95
C ASP A 324 20.94 -12.39 16.64
N VAL A 325 20.13 -12.52 15.57
CA VAL A 325 19.12 -11.51 15.20
C VAL A 325 18.01 -11.44 16.24
N GLN A 326 17.51 -12.58 16.73
CA GLN A 326 16.51 -12.61 17.80
C GLN A 326 17.06 -11.98 19.09
N GLN A 327 18.32 -12.24 19.42
CA GLN A 327 18.98 -11.65 20.57
C GLN A 327 19.18 -10.14 20.38
N ALA A 328 19.62 -9.70 19.20
CA ALA A 328 19.78 -8.29 18.89
C ALA A 328 18.47 -7.50 18.90
N ILE A 329 17.35 -8.13 18.53
CA ILE A 329 16.01 -7.53 18.71
C ILE A 329 15.74 -7.28 20.20
N LYS A 330 16.01 -8.27 21.06
CA LYS A 330 15.81 -8.15 22.52
C LYS A 330 16.73 -7.12 23.16
N GLU A 331 17.99 -7.05 22.71
CA GLU A 331 19.01 -6.12 23.23
C GLU A 331 18.91 -4.71 22.60
N GLY A 332 18.06 -4.52 21.59
CA GLY A 332 17.93 -3.26 20.88
C GLY A 332 19.16 -2.89 20.03
N ASN A 333 19.98 -3.89 19.66
CA ASN A 333 21.21 -3.72 18.87
C ASN A 333 21.06 -4.15 17.39
N LEU A 334 19.82 -4.28 16.91
CA LEU A 334 19.53 -4.62 15.52
C LEU A 334 19.82 -3.44 14.58
N SER A 335 20.23 -3.77 13.35
CA SER A 335 20.31 -2.83 12.24
C SER A 335 19.94 -3.48 10.91
N PHE A 336 19.63 -2.65 9.91
CA PHE A 336 19.41 -3.10 8.55
C PHE A 336 20.34 -2.40 7.58
N GLY A 337 20.88 -3.15 6.61
CA GLY A 337 21.67 -2.61 5.51
C GLY A 337 20.95 -2.79 4.18
N PHE A 338 20.67 -1.69 3.49
CA PHE A 338 20.00 -1.71 2.19
C PHE A 338 21.02 -1.55 1.06
N SER A 339 20.92 -2.40 0.05
CA SER A 339 21.89 -2.40 -1.05
C SER A 339 21.81 -1.15 -1.92
N ALA A 340 22.82 -0.93 -2.76
CA ALA A 340 22.61 -0.14 -3.98
C ALA A 340 21.65 -0.88 -4.93
N GLY A 341 20.83 -0.12 -5.66
CA GLY A 341 19.77 -0.69 -6.52
C GLY A 341 19.12 0.27 -7.52
N GLY A 342 19.56 1.53 -7.57
CA GLY A 342 19.01 2.53 -8.51
C GLY A 342 17.48 2.64 -8.43
N CYS A 343 16.82 2.46 -9.57
CA CYS A 343 15.35 2.56 -9.68
C CYS A 343 14.59 1.37 -9.06
N LEU A 344 15.27 0.37 -8.49
CA LEU A 344 14.65 -0.70 -7.69
C LEU A 344 14.26 -0.26 -6.27
N PHE A 345 14.29 1.05 -6.01
CA PHE A 345 13.87 1.66 -4.75
C PHE A 345 12.51 1.16 -4.19
N PRO A 346 11.47 0.87 -5.01
CA PRO A 346 10.20 0.31 -4.52
C PRO A 346 10.36 -1.01 -3.76
N TYR A 347 11.32 -1.85 -4.13
CA TYR A 347 11.62 -3.09 -3.42
C TYR A 347 12.04 -2.81 -1.96
N TYR A 348 12.86 -1.78 -1.76
CA TYR A 348 13.29 -1.37 -0.42
C TYR A 348 12.14 -0.77 0.38
N ILE A 349 11.27 0.03 -0.25
CA ILE A 349 10.07 0.56 0.41
C ILE A 349 9.18 -0.59 0.91
N GLY A 350 8.89 -1.58 0.05
CA GLY A 350 8.09 -2.74 0.44
C GLY A 350 8.70 -3.54 1.59
N SER A 351 10.01 -3.82 1.50
CA SER A 351 10.74 -4.52 2.55
C SER A 351 10.75 -3.75 3.87
N ALA A 352 10.99 -2.43 3.82
CA ALA A 352 10.95 -1.59 5.01
C ALA A 352 9.54 -1.49 5.60
N GLY A 353 8.51 -1.36 4.76
CA GLY A 353 7.12 -1.33 5.18
C GLY A 353 6.72 -2.58 5.96
N ALA A 354 7.01 -3.76 5.41
CA ALA A 354 6.75 -5.02 6.11
C ALA A 354 7.48 -5.12 7.47
N LEU A 355 8.72 -4.62 7.55
CA LEU A 355 9.48 -4.60 8.81
C LEU A 355 8.94 -3.58 9.82
N ILE A 356 8.41 -2.45 9.36
CA ILE A 356 7.74 -1.44 10.20
C ILE A 356 6.42 -2.00 10.73
N ASP A 357 5.59 -2.58 9.86
CA ASP A 357 4.29 -3.16 10.21
C ASP A 357 4.45 -4.31 11.22
N ALA A 358 5.53 -5.10 11.10
CA ALA A 358 5.90 -6.15 12.05
C ALA A 358 6.48 -5.61 13.38
N GLY A 359 6.68 -4.31 13.53
CA GLY A 359 7.28 -3.69 14.72
C GLY A 359 8.78 -3.95 14.88
N ILE A 360 9.47 -4.43 13.84
CA ILE A 360 10.90 -4.77 13.86
C ILE A 360 11.75 -3.55 13.52
N LEU A 361 11.40 -2.81 12.47
CA LEU A 361 12.09 -1.58 12.07
C LEU A 361 11.54 -0.38 12.83
N THR A 362 11.98 -0.21 14.07
CA THR A 362 11.57 0.91 14.93
C THR A 362 12.45 2.15 14.74
N GLU A 363 12.08 3.26 15.38
CA GLU A 363 12.87 4.51 15.34
C GLU A 363 14.33 4.30 15.81
N ARG A 364 14.56 3.42 16.79
CA ARG A 364 15.86 3.13 17.40
C ARG A 364 16.80 2.31 16.51
N VAL A 365 16.25 1.49 15.62
CA VAL A 365 17.02 0.56 14.77
C VAL A 365 17.82 1.35 13.74
N LYS A 366 19.15 1.16 13.70
CA LYS A 366 20.00 1.88 12.75
C LYS A 366 19.83 1.33 11.33
N ILE A 367 19.94 2.21 10.32
CA ILE A 367 19.83 1.83 8.92
C ILE A 367 21.10 2.27 8.17
N GLY A 368 21.75 1.33 7.50
CA GLY A 368 22.78 1.59 6.51
C GLY A 368 22.23 1.51 5.10
N GLY A 369 22.75 2.34 4.20
CA GLY A 369 22.39 2.28 2.79
C GLY A 369 23.45 2.82 1.84
N ALA A 370 23.52 2.24 0.65
CA ALA A 370 24.32 2.73 -0.46
C ALA A 370 23.40 3.13 -1.62
N SER A 371 23.68 4.25 -2.29
CA SER A 371 22.89 4.72 -3.44
C SER A 371 21.39 4.77 -3.09
N ALA A 372 20.53 4.09 -3.84
CA ALA A 372 19.11 3.92 -3.52
C ALA A 372 18.82 3.49 -2.06
N GLY A 373 19.60 2.58 -1.47
CA GLY A 373 19.44 2.21 -0.06
C GLY A 373 19.71 3.37 0.91
N SER A 374 20.63 4.28 0.57
CA SER A 374 20.96 5.46 1.39
C SER A 374 19.82 6.48 1.41
N LEU A 375 19.14 6.65 0.27
CA LEU A 375 17.97 7.49 0.13
C LEU A 375 16.84 6.96 1.04
N LEU A 376 16.62 5.64 1.07
CA LEU A 376 15.60 5.04 1.94
C LEU A 376 15.95 5.26 3.41
N ALA A 377 17.22 5.03 3.79
CA ALA A 377 17.69 5.25 5.16
C ALA A 377 17.39 6.68 5.64
N ALA A 378 17.68 7.68 4.80
CA ALA A 378 17.40 9.08 5.12
C ALA A 378 15.90 9.40 5.17
N CYS A 379 15.09 8.88 4.23
CA CYS A 379 13.64 9.09 4.25
C CYS A 379 13.00 8.52 5.52
N ILE A 380 13.32 7.28 5.90
CA ILE A 380 12.77 6.65 7.10
C ILE A 380 13.26 7.38 8.36
N LYS A 381 14.56 7.68 8.46
CA LYS A 381 15.13 8.28 9.68
C LYS A 381 14.86 9.77 9.84
N SER A 382 14.50 10.47 8.78
CA SER A 382 13.97 11.83 8.88
C SER A 382 12.51 11.88 9.37
N GLY A 383 11.85 10.73 9.54
CA GLY A 383 10.47 10.64 10.01
C GLY A 383 9.43 10.89 8.93
N MET A 384 9.78 10.73 7.65
CA MET A 384 8.81 10.84 6.57
C MET A 384 7.80 9.68 6.66
N PRO A 385 6.49 9.94 6.55
CA PRO A 385 5.48 8.87 6.49
C PRO A 385 5.73 7.96 5.29
N LEU A 386 5.58 6.65 5.48
CA LEU A 386 5.86 5.65 4.44
C LEU A 386 5.05 5.89 3.16
N ASP A 387 3.76 6.23 3.30
CA ASP A 387 2.88 6.55 2.17
C ASP A 387 3.41 7.73 1.35
N ASN A 388 3.99 8.75 2.00
CA ASN A 388 4.62 9.87 1.31
C ASN A 388 5.92 9.44 0.61
N ILE A 389 6.72 8.55 1.21
CA ILE A 389 7.91 7.98 0.57
C ILE A 389 7.51 7.22 -0.70
N VAL A 390 6.45 6.41 -0.65
CA VAL A 390 5.88 5.70 -1.82
C VAL A 390 5.47 6.68 -2.90
N GLU A 391 4.60 7.64 -2.56
CA GLU A 391 4.05 8.59 -3.53
C GLU A 391 5.15 9.38 -4.24
N GLN A 392 6.07 9.98 -3.47
CA GLN A 392 7.14 10.79 -4.05
C GLN A 392 8.11 9.92 -4.86
N ASN A 393 8.41 8.71 -4.42
CA ASN A 393 9.25 7.80 -5.20
C ASN A 393 8.62 7.42 -6.54
N LEU A 394 7.31 7.13 -6.57
CA LEU A 394 6.61 6.82 -7.82
C LEU A 394 6.63 8.01 -8.79
N ARG A 395 6.46 9.24 -8.29
CA ARG A 395 6.58 10.46 -9.10
C ARG A 395 7.99 10.63 -9.67
N LEU A 396 9.02 10.45 -8.84
CA LEU A 396 10.41 10.49 -9.28
C LEU A 396 10.69 9.44 -10.37
N LEU A 397 10.25 8.20 -10.17
CA LEU A 397 10.43 7.12 -11.14
C LEU A 397 9.65 7.37 -12.43
N ALA A 398 8.45 7.95 -12.36
CA ALA A 398 7.68 8.34 -13.54
C ALA A 398 8.43 9.39 -14.37
N ASP A 399 9.00 10.42 -13.72
CA ASP A 399 9.82 11.44 -14.37
C ASP A 399 11.05 10.82 -15.06
N LEU A 400 11.80 9.98 -14.33
CA LEU A 400 13.00 9.32 -14.85
C LEU A 400 12.68 8.33 -15.99
N ARG A 401 11.52 7.69 -15.95
CA ARG A 401 11.05 6.79 -17.02
C ARG A 401 10.71 7.54 -18.31
N GLN A 402 10.08 8.71 -18.18
CA GLN A 402 9.72 9.54 -19.34
C GLN A 402 10.91 10.34 -19.88
N GLY A 403 11.74 10.84 -18.98
CA GLY A 403 12.81 11.78 -19.27
C GLY A 403 14.21 11.18 -19.42
N GLY A 404 14.35 9.89 -19.11
CA GLY A 404 15.65 9.21 -19.01
C GLY A 404 16.42 9.58 -17.74
N THR A 405 17.46 8.81 -17.44
CA THR A 405 18.27 8.96 -16.22
C THR A 405 19.65 9.54 -16.50
N ARG A 406 20.27 9.21 -17.63
CA ARG A 406 21.66 9.56 -17.93
C ARG A 406 21.84 11.08 -18.08
N GLY A 407 22.73 11.67 -17.28
CA GLY A 407 23.02 13.11 -17.25
C GLY A 407 21.89 13.99 -16.68
N ARG A 408 20.75 13.38 -16.31
CA ARG A 408 19.56 14.06 -15.78
C ARG A 408 19.30 13.71 -14.32
N LEU A 409 19.60 12.47 -13.93
CA LEU A 409 19.30 11.93 -12.60
C LEU A 409 19.83 12.83 -11.48
N GLY A 410 21.02 13.42 -11.64
CA GLY A 410 21.61 14.28 -10.62
C GLY A 410 20.75 15.51 -10.31
N ALA A 411 20.31 16.23 -11.34
CA ALA A 411 19.50 17.44 -11.17
C ALA A 411 18.11 17.12 -10.61
N VAL A 412 17.49 16.05 -11.11
CA VAL A 412 16.16 15.60 -10.66
C VAL A 412 16.22 15.13 -9.20
N LEU A 413 17.19 14.28 -8.85
CA LEU A 413 17.36 13.77 -7.49
C LEU A 413 17.69 14.89 -6.49
N HIS A 414 18.56 15.82 -6.87
CA HIS A 414 18.89 16.95 -6.01
C HIS A 414 17.67 17.84 -5.73
N SER A 415 16.87 18.13 -6.76
CA SER A 415 15.63 18.90 -6.62
C SER A 415 14.62 18.18 -5.70
N PHE A 416 14.44 16.88 -5.93
CA PHE A 416 13.59 16.00 -5.13
C PHE A 416 13.99 16.02 -3.64
N LEU A 417 15.27 15.87 -3.33
CA LEU A 417 15.77 15.85 -1.95
C LEU A 417 15.59 17.21 -1.26
N ARG A 418 15.79 18.31 -2.00
CA ARG A 418 15.56 19.67 -1.50
C ARG A 418 14.09 20.00 -1.28
N GLU A 419 13.19 19.37 -2.03
CA GLU A 419 11.76 19.60 -1.87
C GLU A 419 11.18 18.78 -0.72
N HIS A 420 11.56 17.51 -0.59
CA HIS A 420 10.83 16.56 0.26
C HIS A 420 11.49 16.18 1.58
N LEU A 421 12.81 16.34 1.74
CA LEU A 421 13.42 16.07 3.05
C LEU A 421 13.03 17.14 4.07
N PRO A 422 12.63 16.80 5.30
CA PRO A 422 12.36 17.78 6.37
C PRO A 422 13.55 18.71 6.64
N GLU A 423 13.29 19.93 7.14
CA GLU A 423 14.34 20.90 7.48
C GLU A 423 15.33 20.36 8.54
N ASP A 424 14.80 19.60 9.49
CA ASP A 424 15.55 18.98 10.59
C ASP A 424 16.06 17.56 10.27
N ALA A 425 15.98 17.11 9.01
CA ALA A 425 16.34 15.74 8.60
C ALA A 425 17.77 15.35 9.01
N HIS A 426 18.73 16.28 8.90
CA HIS A 426 20.12 16.05 9.28
C HIS A 426 20.30 15.73 10.78
N LEU A 427 19.48 16.34 11.65
CA LEU A 427 19.48 16.06 13.09
C LEU A 427 18.89 14.69 13.39
N LYS A 428 17.78 14.35 12.73
CA LYS A 428 17.10 13.07 12.92
C LYS A 428 17.88 11.88 12.35
N CYS A 429 18.57 12.09 11.23
CA CYS A 429 19.40 11.07 10.57
C CYS A 429 20.73 10.83 11.29
N LYS A 430 21.21 11.79 12.09
CA LYS A 430 22.49 11.67 12.79
C LYS A 430 22.53 10.41 13.66
N ASP A 431 23.59 9.61 13.51
CA ASP A 431 23.84 8.33 14.19
C ASP A 431 22.74 7.25 14.01
N LYS A 432 21.75 7.51 13.15
CA LYS A 432 20.64 6.59 12.84
C LYS A 432 20.64 6.13 11.38
N ALA A 433 21.00 7.02 10.44
CA ALA A 433 21.16 6.73 9.03
C ALA A 433 22.64 6.77 8.63
N TYR A 434 23.11 5.69 8.03
CA TYR A 434 24.50 5.49 7.64
C TYR A 434 24.60 5.43 6.11
N VAL A 435 25.15 6.49 5.52
CA VAL A 435 25.26 6.70 4.07
C VAL A 435 26.63 6.25 3.58
N ALA A 436 26.66 5.19 2.77
CA ALA A 436 27.91 4.71 2.19
C ALA A 436 28.35 5.60 1.03
N VAL A 437 29.62 5.97 1.01
CA VAL A 437 30.27 6.70 -0.09
C VAL A 437 31.64 6.10 -0.37
N THR A 438 32.10 6.18 -1.61
CA THR A 438 33.44 5.73 -1.99
C THR A 438 34.36 6.94 -2.05
N LYS A 439 35.37 7.03 -1.18
CA LYS A 439 36.44 8.05 -1.32
C LYS A 439 37.45 7.56 -2.34
N VAL A 440 37.79 8.40 -3.32
CA VAL A 440 38.54 7.99 -4.52
C VAL A 440 40.05 8.18 -4.37
N THR A 441 40.48 9.22 -3.66
CA THR A 441 41.89 9.64 -3.60
C THR A 441 42.51 9.32 -2.24
N PRO A 442 43.76 8.80 -2.16
CA PRO A 442 44.63 8.32 -3.25
C PRO A 442 44.32 6.88 -3.73
N ILE A 443 43.60 6.09 -2.93
CA ILE A 443 43.12 4.74 -3.25
C ILE A 443 41.64 4.68 -2.87
N ALA A 444 40.84 4.03 -3.71
CA ALA A 444 39.41 3.88 -3.46
C ALA A 444 39.15 3.14 -2.14
N ARG A 445 38.44 3.78 -1.20
CA ARG A 445 38.08 3.17 0.09
C ARG A 445 36.62 3.43 0.47
N PRO A 446 35.95 2.49 1.15
CA PRO A 446 34.60 2.71 1.66
C PRO A 446 34.63 3.70 2.83
N LEU A 447 33.67 4.61 2.85
CA LEU A 447 33.35 5.45 3.99
C LEU A 447 31.85 5.33 4.31
N LEU A 448 31.52 5.42 5.59
CA LEU A 448 30.15 5.36 6.07
C LEU A 448 29.85 6.60 6.89
N VAL A 449 29.08 7.52 6.31
CA VAL A 449 28.78 8.83 6.88
C VAL A 449 27.49 8.75 7.67
N SER A 450 27.51 9.17 8.93
CA SER A 450 26.31 9.22 9.80
C SER A 450 26.22 10.48 10.64
N ASP A 451 27.19 11.39 10.53
CA ASP A 451 27.16 12.72 11.14
C ASP A 451 26.96 13.76 10.04
N PHE A 452 25.96 14.62 10.21
CA PHE A 452 25.54 15.63 9.23
C PHE A 452 25.46 16.99 9.90
N SER A 453 26.24 17.96 9.42
CA SER A 453 26.30 19.30 10.02
C SER A 453 25.11 20.19 9.66
N SER A 454 24.42 19.88 8.57
CA SER A 454 23.26 20.62 8.06
C SER A 454 22.42 19.75 7.13
N ARG A 455 21.20 20.20 6.80
CA ARG A 455 20.37 19.57 5.77
C ARG A 455 21.06 19.52 4.41
N ALA A 456 21.80 20.57 4.06
CA ALA A 456 22.56 20.62 2.81
C ALA A 456 23.71 19.58 2.79
N ASP A 457 24.39 19.39 3.92
CA ASP A 457 25.45 18.38 4.06
C ASP A 457 24.89 16.94 3.98
N LEU A 458 23.71 16.69 4.56
CA LEU A 458 22.98 15.43 4.36
C LEU A 458 22.61 15.20 2.89
N ILE A 459 22.04 16.21 2.22
CA ILE A 459 21.68 16.11 0.80
C ILE A 459 22.92 15.83 -0.03
N GLN A 460 24.04 16.51 0.21
CA GLN A 460 25.29 16.27 -0.51
C GLN A 460 25.80 14.85 -0.27
N ALA A 461 25.75 14.33 0.96
CA ALA A 461 26.15 12.95 1.25
C ALA A 461 25.31 11.93 0.46
N LEU A 462 23.98 12.13 0.37
CA LEU A 462 23.07 11.30 -0.42
C LEU A 462 23.35 11.40 -1.92
N MET A 463 23.55 12.62 -2.43
CA MET A 463 23.94 12.85 -3.82
C MET A 463 25.26 12.16 -4.16
N THR A 464 26.25 12.22 -3.27
CA THR A 464 27.52 11.50 -3.39
C THR A 464 27.32 9.99 -3.38
N SER A 465 26.47 9.46 -2.48
CA SER A 465 26.15 8.05 -2.40
C SER A 465 25.48 7.51 -3.68
N CYS A 466 24.78 8.37 -4.42
CA CYS A 466 24.15 8.07 -5.70
C CYS A 466 25.00 8.44 -6.94
N HIS A 467 26.20 8.99 -6.76
CA HIS A 467 27.01 9.53 -7.86
C HIS A 467 27.71 8.42 -8.66
N ILE A 468 26.94 7.76 -9.54
CA ILE A 468 27.45 6.75 -10.47
C ILE A 468 28.37 7.44 -11.49
N PRO A 469 29.66 7.06 -11.57
CA PRO A 469 30.62 7.71 -12.45
C PRO A 469 30.13 7.82 -13.90
N PHE A 470 30.21 9.01 -14.47
CA PHE A 470 29.79 9.38 -15.83
C PHE A 470 28.29 9.25 -16.14
N TRP A 471 27.49 8.72 -15.21
CA TRP A 471 26.06 8.49 -15.43
C TRP A 471 25.18 9.60 -14.86
N LEU A 472 25.46 10.03 -13.62
CA LEU A 472 24.58 10.93 -12.88
C LEU A 472 24.52 12.33 -13.52
N ASP A 473 25.67 12.91 -13.84
CA ASP A 473 25.84 14.27 -14.36
C ASP A 473 27.00 14.38 -15.39
N GLY A 474 27.59 13.25 -15.78
CA GLY A 474 28.73 13.19 -16.71
C GLY A 474 30.11 13.28 -16.03
N ASN A 475 30.19 13.58 -14.74
CA ASN A 475 31.45 13.61 -14.00
C ASN A 475 31.83 12.21 -13.49
N ALA A 476 33.13 11.93 -13.37
CA ALA A 476 33.62 10.67 -12.81
C ALA A 476 33.47 10.61 -11.28
N PHE A 477 33.55 11.78 -10.63
CA PHE A 477 33.57 11.97 -9.20
C PHE A 477 32.84 13.27 -8.85
N THR A 478 32.38 13.36 -7.61
CA THR A 478 31.84 14.57 -7.00
C THR A 478 32.69 14.98 -5.81
N GLU A 479 32.66 16.26 -5.47
CA GLU A 479 33.31 16.76 -4.26
C GLU A 479 32.35 16.63 -3.07
N PHE A 480 32.84 16.03 -1.99
CA PHE A 480 32.14 15.95 -0.72
C PHE A 480 33.13 16.20 0.40
N ARG A 481 32.87 17.23 1.20
CA ARG A 481 33.74 17.70 2.30
C ARG A 481 35.20 17.95 1.86
N GLY A 482 35.37 18.56 0.70
CA GLY A 482 36.69 18.93 0.14
C GLY A 482 37.48 17.76 -0.46
N GLU A 483 36.91 16.56 -0.54
CA GLU A 483 37.57 15.39 -1.12
C GLU A 483 36.73 14.75 -2.23
N ARG A 484 37.40 14.01 -3.13
CA ARG A 484 36.74 13.35 -4.27
C ARG A 484 36.09 12.04 -3.85
N HIS A 485 34.82 11.91 -4.19
CA HIS A 485 33.99 10.77 -3.87
C HIS A 485 33.12 10.33 -5.06
N CYS A 486 32.56 9.13 -4.98
CA CYS A 486 31.53 8.62 -5.88
C CYS A 486 30.60 7.64 -5.16
N ASP A 487 29.70 7.00 -5.92
CA ASP A 487 28.67 6.07 -5.42
C ASP A 487 29.23 5.06 -4.41
N GLY A 488 28.54 4.91 -3.27
CA GLY A 488 28.95 4.03 -2.19
C GLY A 488 28.90 2.55 -2.56
N GLY A 489 28.03 2.18 -3.50
CA GLY A 489 27.85 0.82 -3.98
C GLY A 489 29.08 0.24 -4.66
N LEU A 490 30.04 1.08 -5.08
CA LEU A 490 31.31 0.62 -5.67
C LEU A 490 32.25 -0.05 -4.66
N THR A 491 32.19 0.32 -3.39
CA THR A 491 33.08 -0.24 -2.35
C THR A 491 32.33 -0.91 -1.20
N ASN A 492 31.10 -0.49 -0.90
CA ASN A 492 30.27 -1.11 0.11
C ASN A 492 28.82 -1.21 -0.38
N PHE A 493 28.52 -2.33 -1.04
CA PHE A 493 27.26 -2.51 -1.76
C PHE A 493 26.05 -2.65 -0.84
N ILE A 494 26.21 -3.25 0.35
CA ILE A 494 25.15 -3.46 1.35
C ILE A 494 25.68 -3.11 2.75
N PRO A 495 25.83 -1.81 3.07
CA PRO A 495 26.50 -1.34 4.27
C PRO A 495 25.69 -1.65 5.53
N LEU A 496 26.37 -2.12 6.57
CA LEU A 496 25.80 -2.26 7.90
C LEU A 496 26.33 -1.14 8.82
N PRO A 497 25.47 -0.56 9.68
CA PRO A 497 25.94 0.28 10.77
C PRO A 497 27.00 -0.42 11.64
N PRO A 498 27.99 0.30 12.17
CA PRO A 498 29.02 -0.28 13.03
C PRO A 498 28.47 -0.60 14.43
N GLY A 499 28.98 -1.67 15.03
CA GLY A 499 28.65 -2.07 16.41
C GLY A 499 27.29 -2.76 16.59
N THR A 500 26.59 -3.06 15.49
CA THR A 500 25.25 -3.67 15.50
C THR A 500 25.25 -5.08 14.91
N VAL A 501 24.19 -5.84 15.21
CA VAL A 501 23.87 -7.07 14.48
C VAL A 501 22.99 -6.68 13.29
N GLY A 502 23.47 -6.94 12.08
CA GLY A 502 22.88 -6.37 10.87
C GLY A 502 22.25 -7.40 9.94
N VAL A 503 21.01 -7.14 9.51
CA VAL A 503 20.34 -7.88 8.43
C VAL A 503 20.51 -7.13 7.13
N ARG A 504 21.07 -7.81 6.12
CA ARG A 504 21.29 -7.25 4.78
C ARG A 504 20.08 -7.50 3.88
N ILE A 505 19.61 -6.43 3.25
CA ILE A 505 18.45 -6.40 2.35
C ILE A 505 18.95 -6.00 0.95
N CYS A 506 18.70 -6.86 -0.03
CA CYS A 506 19.19 -6.68 -1.39
C CYS A 506 18.05 -6.83 -2.39
N CYS A 507 17.94 -5.90 -3.35
CA CYS A 507 16.96 -6.00 -4.44
C CYS A 507 17.39 -6.98 -5.54
N PHE A 508 18.55 -7.62 -5.40
CA PHE A 508 19.09 -8.61 -6.32
C PHE A 508 19.09 -10.01 -5.68
N PRO A 509 18.99 -11.08 -6.48
CA PRO A 509 18.98 -12.45 -5.96
C PRO A 509 20.22 -12.77 -5.13
N SER A 510 20.00 -13.24 -3.90
CA SER A 510 21.05 -13.60 -2.96
C SER A 510 21.98 -14.66 -3.51
N ARG A 511 21.49 -15.68 -4.23
CA ARG A 511 22.33 -16.75 -4.78
C ARG A 511 23.42 -16.25 -5.74
N GLN A 512 23.18 -15.11 -6.40
CA GLN A 512 24.15 -14.52 -7.33
C GLN A 512 25.19 -13.63 -6.63
N LEU A 513 24.92 -13.23 -5.38
CA LEU A 513 25.76 -12.34 -4.56
C LEU A 513 26.30 -13.00 -3.29
N SER A 514 25.89 -14.24 -3.02
CA SER A 514 26.23 -15.03 -1.82
C SER A 514 27.72 -15.27 -1.61
N PRO A 515 28.61 -15.29 -2.63
CA PRO A 515 30.05 -15.40 -2.38
C PRO A 515 30.64 -14.19 -1.66
N VAL A 516 29.95 -13.04 -1.65
CA VAL A 516 30.46 -11.77 -1.13
C VAL A 516 29.60 -11.23 0.02
N TYR A 517 28.28 -11.46 -0.02
CA TYR A 517 27.35 -10.94 0.97
C TYR A 517 26.46 -12.05 1.52
N ARG A 518 26.37 -12.13 2.86
CA ARG A 518 25.26 -12.84 3.53
C ARG A 518 24.03 -11.94 3.52
N ILE A 519 23.10 -12.21 2.61
CA ILE A 519 21.86 -11.45 2.42
C ILE A 519 20.74 -12.18 3.17
N GLY A 520 20.03 -11.46 4.04
CA GLY A 520 18.92 -11.99 4.82
C GLY A 520 17.56 -11.84 4.13
N ILE A 521 17.40 -10.79 3.32
CA ILE A 521 16.18 -10.53 2.55
C ILE A 521 16.56 -10.17 1.12
N SER A 522 16.06 -10.96 0.17
CA SER A 522 16.20 -10.79 -1.28
C SER A 522 15.01 -11.40 -2.02
N PRO A 523 14.81 -11.12 -3.32
CA PRO A 523 13.72 -11.70 -4.09
C PRO A 523 13.66 -13.23 -4.10
N ASP A 524 14.81 -13.90 -3.95
CA ASP A 524 14.95 -15.36 -3.93
C ASP A 524 14.97 -15.98 -2.53
N SER A 525 14.64 -15.21 -1.47
CA SER A 525 14.62 -15.71 -0.08
C SER A 525 13.47 -16.67 0.20
N PHE A 526 12.33 -16.52 -0.48
CA PHE A 526 11.11 -17.29 -0.20
C PHE A 526 10.64 -18.14 -1.37
N GLU A 527 10.91 -17.72 -2.61
CA GLU A 527 10.52 -18.43 -3.82
C GLU A 527 11.68 -18.51 -4.83
N PRO A 528 11.73 -19.54 -5.69
CA PRO A 528 12.72 -19.61 -6.76
C PRO A 528 12.64 -18.39 -7.69
N TRP A 529 13.78 -17.73 -7.90
CA TRP A 529 13.88 -16.60 -8.83
C TRP A 529 14.34 -17.06 -10.21
N GLU A 530 13.45 -16.98 -11.21
CA GLU A 530 13.67 -17.52 -12.56
C GLU A 530 14.55 -16.64 -13.47
N TYR A 531 14.92 -15.43 -13.05
CA TYR A 531 15.65 -14.47 -13.89
C TYR A 531 17.16 -14.40 -13.57
N SER A 532 18.00 -14.43 -14.60
CA SER A 532 19.46 -14.30 -14.49
C SER A 532 19.89 -12.83 -14.71
N LEU A 533 20.84 -12.32 -13.91
CA LEU A 533 21.51 -11.03 -14.21
C LEU A 533 22.48 -11.11 -15.39
N ARG A 534 22.74 -12.32 -15.91
CA ARG A 534 23.48 -12.56 -17.16
C ARG A 534 22.46 -12.64 -18.30
N GLN A 535 22.11 -11.50 -18.88
CA GLN A 535 21.59 -11.43 -20.25
C GLN A 535 22.51 -10.53 -21.06
#